data_AF-A0A7D8YYW6-F1
#
_entry.id   AF-A0A7D8YYW6-F1
#
_cell.length_a   1.000
_cell.length_b   1.000
_cell.length_c   1.000
_cell.angle_alpha   90.00
_cell.angle_beta   90.00
_cell.angle_gamma   90.00
#
_symmetry.space_group_name_H-M   'P 1'
#
loop_
_entity.id
_entity.type
_entity.pdbx_description
1 polymer ?
#
loop_
_entity_poly.entity_id
_entity_poly.type
_entity_poly.pdbx_seq_one_letter_code
_entity_poly.pdbx_strand_id
1 'polypeptide(L)'
;MPSAQDSEPVSTKSTQLCNPQVNKIVSNALYLTFNAPKVDDYHRGIFLTYAPLVGLSEPTTSGTLFHATWALEKRSVKDISTSSSLVLLYRVATIDLEHDFNKINHVLEQVPLGKEKREKGLGKKTQGNPKLGGYNCVIWTGDALRALSNAGLIDLGGKDADAVMAEARALAGPEDAKTMVGKDFGGLTVIE
;
A
#
# COMPACT_ATOMS: atom_id res chain seq x y z
N MET A 1 -55.45 -26.68 -20.30
CA MET A 1 -54.53 -26.31 -19.21
C MET A 1 -53.19 -25.95 -19.84
N PRO A 2 -52.79 -24.67 -19.85
CA PRO A 2 -51.49 -24.27 -20.37
C PRO A 2 -50.43 -24.24 -19.26
N SER A 3 -49.24 -24.72 -19.60
CA SER A 3 -48.06 -24.82 -18.72
C SER A 3 -47.51 -23.44 -18.37
N ALA A 4 -47.21 -23.23 -17.07
CA ALA A 4 -46.47 -22.06 -16.60
C ALA A 4 -45.02 -22.15 -17.08
N GLN A 5 -44.55 -21.11 -17.78
CA GLN A 5 -43.13 -20.91 -18.04
C GLN A 5 -42.50 -20.25 -16.81
N ASP A 6 -41.72 -21.02 -16.07
CA ASP A 6 -40.79 -20.51 -15.08
C ASP A 6 -39.80 -19.58 -15.77
N SER A 7 -39.90 -18.29 -15.45
CA SER A 7 -38.94 -17.29 -15.89
C SER A 7 -37.77 -17.30 -14.90
N GLU A 8 -36.63 -17.86 -15.30
CA GLU A 8 -35.39 -17.74 -14.53
C GLU A 8 -35.05 -16.25 -14.32
N PRO A 9 -34.62 -15.83 -13.12
CA PRO A 9 -34.18 -14.47 -12.91
C PRO A 9 -32.90 -14.25 -13.70
N VAL A 10 -32.98 -13.36 -14.70
CA VAL A 10 -31.82 -12.83 -15.41
C VAL A 10 -30.85 -12.29 -14.36
N SER A 11 -29.78 -13.03 -14.13
CA SER A 11 -28.67 -12.64 -13.29
C SER A 11 -28.06 -11.38 -13.90
N THR A 12 -28.46 -10.22 -13.37
CA THR A 12 -27.77 -8.96 -13.61
C THR A 12 -26.35 -9.16 -13.09
N LYS A 13 -25.43 -9.52 -13.99
CA LYS A 13 -24.00 -9.33 -13.76
C LYS A 13 -23.86 -7.88 -13.34
N SER A 14 -23.65 -7.67 -12.05
CA SER A 14 -23.28 -6.39 -11.49
C SER A 14 -22.12 -5.90 -12.33
N THR A 15 -22.35 -4.87 -13.14
CA THR A 15 -21.31 -4.22 -13.91
C THR A 15 -20.35 -3.68 -12.87
N GLN A 16 -19.30 -4.45 -12.58
CA GLN A 16 -18.27 -4.09 -11.63
C GLN A 16 -17.70 -2.77 -12.15
N LEU A 17 -18.10 -1.66 -11.52
CA LEU A 17 -17.59 -0.33 -11.80
C LEU A 17 -16.08 -0.42 -11.59
N CYS A 18 -15.33 -0.62 -12.68
CA CYS A 18 -13.89 -0.53 -12.64
C CYS A 18 -13.56 0.89 -12.22
N ASN A 19 -12.94 1.02 -11.05
CA ASN A 19 -12.49 2.32 -10.57
C ASN A 19 -11.51 2.90 -11.60
N PRO A 20 -11.79 4.06 -12.22
CA PRO A 20 -10.95 4.62 -13.28
C PRO A 20 -9.52 4.93 -12.82
N GLN A 21 -9.30 5.07 -11.50
CA GLN A 21 -7.99 5.28 -10.91
C GLN A 21 -7.06 4.07 -11.13
N VAL A 22 -7.61 2.88 -11.36
CA VAL A 22 -6.82 1.65 -11.59
C VAL A 22 -5.90 1.77 -12.80
N ASN A 23 -6.32 2.49 -13.83
CA ASN A 23 -5.52 2.69 -15.06
C ASN A 23 -4.28 3.56 -14.83
N LYS A 24 -4.16 4.21 -13.68
CA LYS A 24 -2.98 4.99 -13.25
C LYS A 24 -1.91 4.13 -12.56
N ILE A 25 -2.23 2.88 -12.27
CA ILE A 25 -1.25 1.96 -11.68
C ILE A 25 -0.31 1.53 -12.80
N VAL A 26 0.99 1.75 -12.61
CA VAL A 26 2.05 1.37 -13.52
C VAL A 26 2.84 0.20 -12.95
N SER A 27 3.37 -0.63 -13.85
CA SER A 27 4.31 -1.70 -13.50
C SER A 27 5.66 -1.14 -13.06
N ASN A 28 6.47 -1.98 -12.41
CA ASN A 28 7.84 -1.65 -12.02
C ASN A 28 7.89 -0.40 -11.15
N ALA A 29 6.96 -0.30 -10.21
CA ALA A 29 6.86 0.84 -9.32
C ALA A 29 6.70 0.43 -7.87
N LEU A 30 7.25 1.27 -6.99
CA LEU A 30 7.05 1.22 -5.56
C LEU A 30 5.94 2.19 -5.17
N TYR A 31 4.93 1.66 -4.49
CA TYR A 31 3.82 2.42 -3.95
C TYR A 31 3.78 2.32 -2.42
N LEU A 32 3.40 3.41 -1.78
CA LEU A 32 2.84 3.39 -0.44
C LEU A 32 1.34 3.09 -0.53
N THR A 33 0.89 2.13 0.27
CA THR A 33 -0.54 1.87 0.46
C THR A 33 -1.02 2.57 1.72
N PHE A 34 -2.20 3.19 1.64
CA PHE A 34 -2.94 3.64 2.81
C PHE A 34 -4.29 2.95 2.77
N ASN A 35 -4.57 2.19 3.82
CA ASN A 35 -5.81 1.46 3.99
C ASN A 35 -6.66 2.16 5.05
N ALA A 36 -7.97 2.12 4.84
CA ALA A 36 -9.02 2.72 5.64
C ALA A 36 -8.70 2.54 7.13
N PRO A 37 -8.81 3.62 7.90
CA PRO A 37 -8.43 3.60 9.29
C PRO A 37 -9.37 2.65 10.02
N LYS A 38 -8.78 1.75 10.80
CA LYS A 38 -9.51 0.94 11.78
C LYS A 38 -9.50 1.59 13.17
N VAL A 39 -8.61 2.55 13.37
CA VAL A 39 -8.29 3.21 14.64
C VAL A 39 -7.82 4.64 14.36
N ASP A 40 -6.93 5.21 15.18
CA ASP A 40 -6.50 6.61 15.07
C ASP A 40 -5.55 6.91 13.88
N ASP A 41 -5.19 5.94 13.03
CA ASP A 41 -4.40 6.17 11.81
C ASP A 41 -4.66 5.11 10.72
N TYR A 42 -4.21 5.41 9.51
CA TYR A 42 -4.28 4.51 8.35
C TYR A 42 -3.26 3.37 8.47
N HIS A 43 -3.69 2.15 8.15
CA HIS A 43 -2.76 1.04 7.98
C HIS A 43 -2.01 1.19 6.66
N ARG A 44 -0.70 1.00 6.68
CA ARG A 44 0.14 1.27 5.52
C ARG A 44 1.22 0.23 5.28
N GLY A 45 1.57 0.05 4.02
CA GLY A 45 2.57 -0.91 3.57
C GLY A 45 3.24 -0.46 2.28
N ILE A 46 4.26 -1.19 1.87
CA ILE A 46 4.96 -0.99 0.60
C ILE A 46 4.44 -2.01 -0.40
N PHE A 47 3.95 -1.54 -1.54
CA PHE A 47 3.48 -2.37 -2.63
C PHE A 47 4.37 -2.22 -3.85
N LEU A 48 4.91 -3.33 -4.35
CA LEU A 48 5.75 -3.36 -5.54
C LEU A 48 4.95 -3.97 -6.68
N THR A 49 4.67 -3.20 -7.72
CA THR A 49 3.98 -3.70 -8.92
C THR A 49 4.97 -4.38 -9.85
N TYR A 50 4.68 -5.61 -10.28
CA TYR A 50 5.55 -6.32 -11.21
C TYR A 50 5.41 -5.79 -12.65
N ALA A 51 6.47 -5.97 -13.45
CA ALA A 51 6.29 -6.12 -14.88
C ALA A 51 5.51 -7.41 -15.16
N PRO A 52 4.58 -7.43 -16.14
CA PRO A 52 3.95 -8.67 -16.59
C PRO A 52 5.05 -9.65 -17.03
N LEU A 53 5.28 -10.72 -16.25
CA LEU A 53 6.37 -11.65 -16.53
C LEU A 53 6.07 -12.51 -17.77
N VAL A 54 4.81 -12.57 -18.21
CA VAL A 54 4.39 -13.35 -19.38
C VAL A 54 3.23 -12.65 -20.11
N GLY A 55 3.57 -11.89 -21.17
CA GLY A 55 2.60 -11.34 -22.12
C GLY A 55 1.77 -10.16 -21.61
N LEU A 56 1.12 -9.47 -22.55
CA LEU A 56 0.30 -8.26 -22.40
C LEU A 56 -0.92 -8.38 -21.46
N SER A 57 -1.03 -9.44 -20.64
CA SER A 57 -2.26 -9.82 -19.95
C SER A 57 -2.21 -9.81 -18.42
N GLU A 58 -1.06 -9.63 -17.76
CA GLU A 58 -1.09 -9.41 -16.31
C GLU A 58 -1.44 -7.94 -16.03
N PRO A 59 -2.49 -7.67 -15.23
CA PRO A 59 -2.87 -6.30 -14.93
C PRO A 59 -1.78 -5.65 -14.07
N THR A 60 -1.49 -4.38 -14.35
CA THR A 60 -0.54 -3.54 -13.60
C THR A 60 -0.88 -3.40 -12.11
N THR A 61 -2.04 -3.93 -11.70
CA THR A 61 -2.56 -4.01 -10.35
C THR A 61 -2.00 -5.16 -9.51
N SER A 62 -1.20 -6.05 -10.11
CA SER A 62 -0.56 -7.18 -9.42
C SER A 62 0.78 -6.79 -8.80
N GLY A 63 1.17 -7.43 -7.69
CA GLY A 63 2.41 -7.09 -7.01
C GLY A 63 2.71 -7.88 -5.74
N THR A 64 3.83 -7.53 -5.07
CA THR A 64 4.08 -7.93 -3.67
C THR A 64 3.69 -6.79 -2.75
N LEU A 65 2.87 -7.08 -1.74
CA LEU A 65 2.62 -6.17 -0.61
C LEU A 65 3.46 -6.61 0.60
N PHE A 66 4.21 -5.65 1.16
CA PHE A 66 4.91 -5.74 2.42
C PHE A 66 4.15 -4.93 3.48
N HIS A 67 3.77 -5.59 4.57
CA HIS A 67 3.02 -4.98 5.65
C HIS A 67 3.56 -5.42 7.00
N ALA A 68 3.89 -4.47 7.86
CA ALA A 68 4.40 -4.75 9.19
C ALA A 68 3.27 -4.80 10.23
N THR A 69 2.98 -5.98 10.75
CA THR A 69 2.08 -6.20 11.89
C THR A 69 2.93 -6.48 13.13
N TRP A 70 2.81 -7.64 13.77
CA TRP A 70 3.77 -8.13 14.76
C TRP A 70 5.00 -8.78 14.10
N ALA A 71 4.91 -9.10 12.81
CA ALA A 71 5.98 -9.56 11.94
C ALA A 71 5.93 -8.80 10.59
N LEU A 72 6.94 -8.98 9.75
CA LEU A 72 6.89 -8.53 8.36
C LEU A 72 6.10 -9.56 7.56
N GLU A 73 4.90 -9.17 7.14
CA GLU A 73 4.08 -9.98 6.23
C GLU A 73 4.43 -9.60 4.80
N LYS A 74 4.78 -10.61 3.99
CA LYS A 74 4.98 -10.50 2.56
C LYS A 74 3.89 -11.32 1.87
N ARG A 75 3.10 -10.68 1.01
CA ARG A 75 2.00 -11.35 0.29
C ARG A 75 1.98 -11.00 -1.18
N SER A 76 1.77 -12.01 -2.02
CA SER A 76 1.44 -11.79 -3.43
C SER A 76 0.00 -11.29 -3.54
N VAL A 77 -0.21 -10.24 -4.31
CA VAL A 77 -1.52 -9.65 -4.58
C VAL A 77 -1.77 -9.74 -6.08
N LYS A 78 -2.86 -10.40 -6.48
CA LYS A 78 -3.26 -10.55 -7.88
C LYS A 78 -3.95 -9.31 -8.45
N ASP A 79 -4.60 -8.55 -7.59
CA ASP A 79 -5.25 -7.30 -7.99
C ASP A 79 -5.46 -6.41 -6.76
N ILE A 80 -4.61 -5.40 -6.61
CA ILE A 80 -4.65 -4.47 -5.48
C ILE A 80 -5.92 -3.61 -5.47
N SER A 81 -6.56 -3.41 -6.64
CA SER A 81 -7.76 -2.59 -6.78
C SER A 81 -9.01 -3.20 -6.14
N THR A 82 -9.00 -4.52 -5.94
CA THR A 82 -10.10 -5.24 -5.28
C THR A 82 -10.13 -5.05 -3.76
N SER A 83 -9.10 -4.41 -3.18
CA SER A 83 -9.03 -4.16 -1.74
C SER A 83 -10.06 -3.13 -1.31
N SER A 84 -11.12 -3.57 -0.63
CA SER A 84 -12.18 -2.70 -0.10
C SER A 84 -11.70 -1.74 1.00
N SER A 85 -10.55 -2.03 1.60
CA SER A 85 -9.94 -1.13 2.57
C SER A 85 -8.92 -0.18 1.95
N LEU A 86 -8.51 -0.32 0.68
CA LEU A 86 -7.47 0.55 0.13
C LEU A 86 -8.04 1.92 -0.23
N VAL A 87 -7.56 2.98 0.42
CA VAL A 87 -8.03 4.36 0.18
C VAL A 87 -7.10 5.12 -0.77
N LEU A 88 -5.80 4.90 -0.66
CA LEU A 88 -4.79 5.59 -1.43
C LEU A 88 -3.64 4.66 -1.79
N LEU A 89 -3.22 4.74 -3.03
CA LEU A 89 -1.98 4.18 -3.55
C LEU A 89 -1.12 5.35 -4.05
N TYR A 90 -0.04 5.64 -3.33
CA TYR A 90 0.84 6.78 -3.59
C TYR A 90 2.15 6.28 -4.17
N ARG A 91 2.44 6.62 -5.43
CA ARG A 91 3.68 6.22 -6.10
C ARG A 91 4.85 6.97 -5.48
N VAL A 92 5.90 6.22 -5.17
CA VAL A 92 7.14 6.78 -4.61
C VAL A 92 8.25 6.76 -5.63
N ALA A 93 8.42 5.66 -6.35
CA ALA A 93 9.52 5.49 -7.29
C ALA A 93 9.18 4.49 -8.39
N THR A 94 9.86 4.63 -9.53
CA THR A 94 10.03 3.54 -10.51
C THR A 94 11.23 2.70 -10.08
N ILE A 95 11.11 1.38 -10.20
CA ILE A 95 12.11 0.41 -9.76
C ILE A 95 12.33 -0.64 -10.84
N ASP A 96 13.57 -1.09 -11.02
CA ASP A 96 13.87 -2.21 -11.92
C ASP A 96 13.72 -3.53 -11.16
N LEU A 97 12.50 -4.06 -11.12
CA LEU A 97 12.23 -5.28 -10.33
C LEU A 97 12.93 -6.53 -10.85
N GLU A 98 13.28 -6.60 -12.13
CA GLU A 98 13.99 -7.77 -12.67
C GLU A 98 15.37 -7.92 -12.02
N HIS A 99 16.02 -6.78 -11.76
CA HIS A 99 17.36 -6.74 -11.17
C HIS A 99 17.33 -6.55 -9.65
N ASP A 100 16.44 -5.69 -9.14
CA ASP A 100 16.50 -5.21 -7.77
C ASP A 100 15.57 -5.94 -6.80
N PHE A 101 14.63 -6.79 -7.25
CA PHE A 101 13.63 -7.38 -6.35
C PHE A 101 14.25 -8.11 -5.15
N ASN A 102 15.28 -8.94 -5.38
CA ASN A 102 15.93 -9.67 -4.30
C ASN A 102 16.64 -8.71 -3.31
N LYS A 103 17.24 -7.64 -3.83
CA LYS A 103 17.94 -6.63 -3.02
C LYS A 103 16.94 -5.79 -2.23
N ILE A 104 15.85 -5.34 -2.86
CA ILE A 104 14.73 -4.66 -2.20
C ILE A 104 14.16 -5.55 -1.10
N ASN A 105 13.85 -6.81 -1.41
CA ASN A 105 13.31 -7.75 -0.43
C ASN A 105 14.25 -7.92 0.77
N HIS A 106 15.55 -8.10 0.52
CA HIS A 106 16.54 -8.23 1.57
C HIS A 106 16.59 -6.96 2.45
N VAL A 107 16.65 -5.77 1.84
CA VAL A 107 16.66 -4.50 2.59
C VAL A 107 15.41 -4.37 3.46
N LEU A 108 14.22 -4.66 2.91
CA LEU A 108 12.96 -4.58 3.64
C LEU A 108 12.89 -5.56 4.83
N GLU A 109 13.43 -6.76 4.69
CA GLU A 109 13.51 -7.76 5.76
C GLU A 109 14.44 -7.35 6.91
N GLN A 110 15.45 -6.52 6.65
CA GLN A 110 16.37 -6.02 7.67
C GLN A 110 15.84 -4.82 8.46
N VAL A 111 14.75 -4.18 8.00
CA VAL A 111 14.17 -3.03 8.70
C VAL A 111 13.58 -3.49 10.04
N PRO A 112 14.02 -2.93 11.18
CA PRO A 112 13.55 -3.37 12.49
C PRO A 112 12.04 -3.19 12.67
N LEU A 113 11.39 -4.22 13.22
CA LEU A 113 9.99 -4.18 13.64
C LEU A 113 9.88 -3.93 15.15
N GLY A 114 8.90 -3.16 15.57
CA GLY A 114 8.71 -2.85 16.97
C GLY A 114 9.50 -1.62 17.40
N LYS A 115 8.85 -0.77 18.21
CA LYS A 115 9.46 0.43 18.79
C LYS A 115 10.79 0.14 19.46
N GLU A 116 10.89 -0.89 20.30
CA GLU A 116 12.11 -1.19 21.07
C GLU A 116 13.29 -1.61 20.19
N LYS A 117 13.08 -2.57 19.26
CA LYS A 117 14.14 -3.01 18.35
C LYS A 117 14.60 -1.87 17.44
N ARG A 118 13.65 -1.04 17.00
CA ARG A 118 13.92 0.17 16.23
C ARG A 118 14.71 1.18 17.04
N GLU A 119 14.30 1.52 18.25
CA GLU A 119 15.01 2.49 19.09
C GLU A 119 16.44 2.04 19.42
N LYS A 120 16.64 0.72 19.57
CA LYS A 120 17.97 0.13 19.76
C LYS A 120 18.85 0.21 18.50
N GLY A 121 18.29 0.04 17.31
CA GLY A 121 19.04 0.03 16.05
C GLY A 121 19.16 1.39 15.36
N LEU A 122 18.16 2.25 15.49
CA LEU A 122 17.96 3.49 14.73
C LEU A 122 17.71 4.73 15.62
N GLY A 123 17.74 4.57 16.95
CA GLY A 123 17.52 5.66 17.91
C GLY A 123 16.04 6.01 18.13
N LYS A 124 15.76 6.94 19.07
CA LYS A 124 14.40 7.38 19.39
C LYS A 124 13.77 8.16 18.23
N LYS A 125 12.51 7.88 17.89
CA LYS A 125 11.71 8.72 16.97
C LYS A 125 10.86 9.67 17.81
N THR A 126 10.89 10.95 17.47
CA THR A 126 10.00 11.99 18.04
C THR A 126 8.70 12.15 17.25
N GLN A 127 8.64 11.54 16.06
CA GLN A 127 7.48 11.57 15.16
C GLN A 127 6.81 10.18 15.08
N GLY A 128 5.47 10.18 15.11
CA GLY A 128 4.61 9.00 15.18
C GLY A 128 3.58 9.15 16.30
N ASN A 129 2.37 8.63 16.13
CA ASN A 129 1.29 8.81 17.11
C ASN A 129 1.57 7.98 18.39
N PRO A 130 1.87 8.62 19.54
CA PRO A 130 2.19 7.91 20.78
C PRO A 130 0.99 7.13 21.34
N LYS A 131 -0.25 7.57 21.03
CA LYS A 131 -1.50 6.91 21.44
C LYS A 131 -1.72 5.58 20.74
N LEU A 132 -1.05 5.35 19.61
CA LEU A 132 -1.17 4.14 18.80
C LEU A 132 -0.11 3.08 19.11
N GLY A 133 0.60 3.23 20.23
CA GLY A 133 1.61 2.25 20.67
C GLY A 133 2.80 2.08 19.71
N GLY A 134 2.92 2.93 18.68
CA GLY A 134 3.89 2.73 17.62
C GLY A 134 3.56 1.52 16.75
N TYR A 135 2.40 1.51 16.08
CA TYR A 135 2.09 0.48 15.09
C TYR A 135 3.28 0.25 14.18
N ASN A 136 3.69 -1.01 14.11
CA ASN A 136 4.86 -1.39 13.34
C ASN A 136 4.69 -0.98 11.88
N CYS A 137 3.51 -1.13 11.26
CA CYS A 137 3.27 -0.63 9.90
C CYS A 137 3.57 0.85 9.71
N VAL A 138 3.23 1.70 10.69
CA VAL A 138 3.44 3.14 10.62
C VAL A 138 4.93 3.46 10.73
N ILE A 139 5.61 2.93 11.73
CA ILE A 139 7.04 3.20 11.96
C ILE A 139 7.89 2.56 10.85
N TRP A 140 7.63 1.30 10.56
CA TRP A 140 8.39 0.48 9.62
C TRP A 140 8.35 1.04 8.21
N THR A 141 7.20 1.52 7.71
CA THR A 141 7.13 2.06 6.33
C THR A 141 8.04 3.27 6.11
N GLY A 142 8.13 4.18 7.08
CA GLY A 142 9.05 5.32 6.98
C GLY A 142 10.52 4.89 7.04
N ASP A 143 10.86 3.97 7.95
CA ASP A 143 12.22 3.44 8.07
C ASP A 143 12.59 2.58 6.84
N ALA A 144 11.64 1.89 6.23
CA ALA A 144 11.80 1.11 5.01
C ALA A 144 12.08 1.98 3.78
N LEU A 145 11.32 3.07 3.58
CA LEU A 145 11.63 4.03 2.51
C LEU A 145 13.03 4.62 2.67
N ARG A 146 13.40 4.97 3.90
CA ARG A 146 14.75 5.46 4.20
C ARG A 146 15.81 4.42 3.88
N ALA A 147 15.61 3.17 4.28
CA ALA A 147 16.55 2.08 4.01
C ALA A 147 16.73 1.82 2.52
N LEU A 148 15.64 1.82 1.75
CA LEU A 148 15.68 1.66 0.29
C LEU A 148 16.40 2.83 -0.39
N SER A 149 16.11 4.07 0.02
CA SER A 149 16.78 5.26 -0.53
C SER A 149 18.27 5.27 -0.21
N ASN A 150 18.65 4.95 1.03
CA ASN A 150 20.06 4.84 1.44
C ASN A 150 20.81 3.72 0.69
N ALA A 151 20.12 2.65 0.28
CA ALA A 151 20.68 1.57 -0.52
C ALA A 151 20.77 1.89 -2.03
N GLY A 152 20.35 3.10 -2.44
CA GLY A 152 20.32 3.55 -3.82
C GLY A 152 19.26 2.86 -4.68
N LEU A 153 18.25 2.25 -4.06
CA LEU A 153 17.21 1.47 -4.75
C LEU A 153 16.01 2.31 -5.18
N ILE A 154 15.82 3.46 -4.54
CA ILE A 154 14.78 4.44 -4.90
C ILE A 154 15.33 5.86 -4.78
N ASP A 155 14.85 6.74 -5.64
CA ASP A 155 15.05 8.18 -5.52
C ASP A 155 13.78 8.81 -4.95
N LEU A 156 13.95 9.64 -3.91
CA LEU A 156 12.85 10.38 -3.27
C LEU A 156 12.74 11.83 -3.79
N GLY A 157 13.44 12.17 -4.87
CA GLY A 157 13.34 13.47 -5.53
C GLY A 157 13.85 14.62 -4.65
N GLY A 158 14.91 14.37 -3.88
CA GLY A 158 15.48 15.33 -2.93
C GLY A 158 14.68 15.52 -1.62
N LYS A 159 13.55 14.82 -1.45
CA LYS A 159 12.82 14.77 -0.18
C LYS A 159 13.40 13.67 0.72
N ASP A 160 13.27 13.84 2.03
CA ASP A 160 13.49 12.73 2.96
C ASP A 160 12.25 11.84 3.07
N ALA A 161 12.43 10.62 3.62
CA ALA A 161 11.35 9.66 3.78
C ALA A 161 10.21 10.18 4.66
N ASP A 162 10.49 10.98 5.70
CA ASP A 162 9.44 11.46 6.61
C ASP A 162 8.57 12.52 5.89
N ALA A 163 9.16 13.36 5.03
CA ALA A 163 8.45 14.31 4.17
C ALA A 163 7.54 13.62 3.15
N VAL A 164 8.02 12.59 2.46
CA VAL A 164 7.20 11.78 1.52
C VAL A 164 6.03 11.12 2.26
N MET A 165 6.27 10.59 3.45
CA MET A 165 5.21 9.99 4.28
C MET A 165 4.16 11.01 4.73
N ALA A 166 4.59 12.23 5.11
CA ALA A 166 3.69 13.30 5.53
C ALA A 166 2.80 13.77 4.37
N GLU A 167 3.36 13.94 3.19
CA GLU A 167 2.64 14.29 1.96
C GLU A 167 1.61 13.23 1.59
N ALA A 168 2.02 11.96 1.50
CA ALA A 168 1.11 10.86 1.21
C ALA A 168 -0.01 10.74 2.26
N ARG A 169 0.30 10.98 3.55
CA ARG A 169 -0.69 10.96 4.62
C ARG A 169 -1.70 12.10 4.52
N ALA A 170 -1.29 13.30 4.09
CA ALA A 170 -2.18 14.44 3.89
C ALA A 170 -3.17 14.19 2.74
N LEU A 171 -2.76 13.42 1.73
CA LEU A 171 -3.62 13.05 0.60
C LEU A 171 -4.60 11.91 0.92
N ALA A 172 -4.25 11.02 1.86
CA ALA A 172 -5.11 9.87 2.22
C ALA A 172 -6.40 10.27 2.94
N GLY A 173 -6.46 11.47 3.52
CA GLY A 173 -7.63 12.01 4.21
C GLY A 173 -7.25 12.87 5.42
N PRO A 174 -8.20 13.15 6.33
CA PRO A 174 -8.05 14.19 7.35
C PRO A 174 -6.95 13.88 8.35
N GLU A 175 -6.47 14.91 9.05
CA GLU A 175 -5.40 14.82 10.04
C GLU A 175 -5.74 13.82 11.17
N ASP A 176 -6.98 13.85 11.68
CA ASP A 176 -7.47 12.87 12.64
C ASP A 176 -8.27 11.74 11.96
N ALA A 177 -7.57 10.68 11.58
CA ALA A 177 -8.16 9.51 10.92
C ALA A 177 -9.17 8.76 11.82
N LYS A 178 -9.10 8.94 13.15
CA LYS A 178 -10.07 8.32 14.08
C LYS A 178 -11.49 8.76 13.76
N THR A 179 -11.67 10.01 13.32
CA THR A 179 -12.97 10.58 12.93
C THR A 179 -13.56 9.94 11.67
N MET A 180 -12.77 9.12 10.96
CA MET A 180 -13.14 8.48 9.71
C MET A 180 -13.22 6.94 9.81
N VAL A 181 -13.05 6.37 11.00
CA VAL A 181 -13.22 4.93 11.21
C VAL A 181 -14.65 4.51 10.83
N GLY A 182 -14.75 3.51 9.96
CA GLY A 182 -16.03 2.99 9.46
C GLY A 182 -16.73 3.87 8.41
N LYS A 183 -16.12 4.99 7.98
CA LYS A 183 -16.62 5.79 6.86
C LYS A 183 -16.15 5.23 5.53
N ASP A 184 -16.98 5.40 4.50
CA ASP A 184 -16.60 5.16 3.12
C ASP A 184 -15.75 6.33 2.60
N PHE A 185 -14.66 6.00 1.92
CA PHE A 185 -13.71 6.94 1.32
C PHE A 185 -13.95 7.14 -0.18
N GLY A 186 -14.96 6.49 -0.77
CA GLY A 186 -15.28 6.59 -2.19
C GLY A 186 -14.39 5.74 -3.09
N GLY A 187 -13.68 4.76 -2.50
CA GLY A 187 -12.81 3.82 -3.21
C GLY A 187 -11.34 4.23 -3.30
N LEU A 188 -10.58 3.51 -4.12
CA LEU A 188 -9.15 3.71 -4.36
C LEU A 188 -8.86 5.04 -5.08
N THR A 189 -7.91 5.81 -4.55
CA THR A 189 -7.24 6.92 -5.26
C THR A 189 -5.80 6.53 -5.60
N VAL A 190 -5.33 6.85 -6.81
CA VAL A 190 -3.93 6.64 -7.21
C VAL A 190 -3.27 7.98 -7.50
N ILE A 191 -2.13 8.23 -6.85
CA ILE A 191 -1.29 9.43 -7.03
C ILE A 191 0.06 8.96 -7.58
N GLU A 192 0.51 9.59 -8.66
CA GLU A 192 1.73 9.26 -9.40
C GLU A 192 2.88 10.23 -9.11
#